data_AF-A0A925XE74-F1
#
_entry.id   AF-A0A925XE74-F1
#
_cell.length_a   1.000
_cell.length_b   1.000
_cell.length_c   1.000
_cell.angle_alpha   90.00
_cell.angle_beta   90.00
_cell.angle_gamma   90.00
#
_symmetry.space_group_name_H-M   'P 1'
#
loop_
_entity.id
_entity.type
_entity.pdbx_description
1 polymer ?
#
loop_
_entity_poly.entity_id
_entity_poly.type
_entity_poly.pdbx_seq_one_letter_code
_entity_poly.pdbx_strand_id
1 'polypeptide(L)'
;MIARQIASCRRFAGVVVAVLVLAVATPQCLAQGTAKDKPTAKTKPTPRGKAAAEAIPGIRDYTSKNFLLHTDLSPEDAKELLTRLETMLAGISSYFGKPNSQVIEMNVVKNQDNWPPGSIHPDAIESIEGKAGITLSVTIGQRNGLGQTRITAAKSIVWAMADRGTPQHEAVHAYCHQAFGRTGPTWYAEGMAELGQYWRDKDFSVHIHDGVL
;
A
#
# COMPACT_ATOMS: atom_id res chain seq x y z
N MET A 1 -51.66 -17.52 -20.86
CA MET A 1 -52.24 -16.94 -19.64
C MET A 1 -51.17 -16.18 -18.89
N ILE A 2 -51.58 -15.06 -18.29
CA ILE A 2 -50.79 -13.92 -17.84
C ILE A 2 -50.07 -14.21 -16.50
N ALA A 3 -48.91 -13.56 -16.35
CA ALA A 3 -48.03 -13.49 -15.18
C ALA A 3 -48.72 -13.24 -13.82
N ARG A 4 -48.04 -13.63 -12.73
CA ARG A 4 -47.75 -12.81 -11.52
C ARG A 4 -47.03 -13.66 -10.46
N GLN A 5 -45.73 -13.41 -10.25
CA GLN A 5 -45.07 -13.68 -8.99
C GLN A 5 -44.80 -12.33 -8.31
N ILE A 6 -45.31 -12.20 -7.09
CA ILE A 6 -45.32 -10.99 -6.28
C ILE A 6 -44.01 -10.91 -5.52
N ALA A 7 -43.28 -9.80 -5.70
CA ALA A 7 -42.09 -9.44 -4.95
C ALA A 7 -42.47 -9.00 -3.53
N SER A 8 -41.81 -9.58 -2.51
CA SER A 8 -41.90 -9.15 -1.12
C SER A 8 -40.77 -8.18 -0.81
N CYS A 9 -41.14 -6.90 -0.71
CA CYS A 9 -40.29 -5.79 -0.29
C CYS A 9 -40.22 -5.75 1.25
N ARG A 10 -39.06 -5.98 1.87
CA ARG A 10 -38.83 -5.71 3.29
C ARG A 10 -37.91 -4.50 3.44
N ARG A 11 -38.48 -3.43 3.99
CA ARG A 11 -37.83 -2.15 4.32
C ARG A 11 -36.98 -2.34 5.58
N PHE A 12 -35.68 -2.04 5.51
CA PHE A 12 -34.83 -1.84 6.68
C PHE A 12 -34.83 -0.35 7.03
N ALA A 13 -35.35 -0.02 8.21
CA ALA A 13 -35.25 1.30 8.80
C ALA A 13 -33.85 1.44 9.45
N GLY A 14 -33.07 2.40 8.97
CA GLY A 14 -31.79 2.79 9.55
C GLY A 14 -31.97 3.65 10.79
N VAL A 15 -31.26 3.31 11.87
CA VAL A 15 -31.07 4.15 13.05
C VAL A 15 -29.73 4.85 12.88
N VAL A 16 -29.75 6.18 12.75
CA VAL A 16 -28.57 7.04 12.72
C VAL A 16 -28.28 7.48 14.16
N VAL A 17 -27.13 7.07 14.69
CA VAL A 17 -26.60 7.58 15.96
C VAL A 17 -25.51 8.60 15.66
N ALA A 18 -25.78 9.87 15.95
CA ALA A 18 -24.81 10.96 15.88
C ALA A 18 -24.02 11.01 17.19
N VAL A 19 -22.68 10.93 17.11
CA VAL A 19 -21.78 11.15 18.26
C VAL A 19 -21.07 12.48 18.07
N LEU A 20 -21.34 13.40 19.00
CA LEU A 20 -20.74 14.73 19.13
C LEU A 20 -19.48 14.59 20.01
N VAL A 21 -18.29 14.90 19.48
CA VAL A 21 -17.04 14.92 20.26
C VAL A 21 -16.68 16.37 20.58
N LEU A 22 -16.69 16.70 21.88
CA LEU A 22 -16.20 17.96 22.45
C LEU A 22 -14.67 18.00 22.40
N ALA A 23 -14.10 19.07 21.83
CA ALA A 23 -12.69 19.38 21.93
C ALA A 23 -12.39 20.13 23.25
N VAL A 24 -11.47 19.60 24.06
CA VAL A 24 -10.93 20.28 25.24
C VAL A 24 -9.55 20.83 24.89
N ALA A 25 -9.39 22.15 25.04
CA ALA A 25 -8.14 22.87 24.88
C ALA A 25 -7.26 22.75 26.13
N THR A 26 -5.95 22.63 25.94
CA THR A 26 -4.95 22.84 27.01
C THR A 26 -3.86 23.81 26.52
N PRO A 27 -3.41 24.77 27.35
CA PRO A 27 -2.50 25.83 26.95
C PRO A 27 -1.01 25.47 27.04
N GLN A 28 -0.22 26.18 26.23
CA GLN A 28 1.23 26.29 26.25
C GLN A 28 1.75 26.79 27.62
N CYS A 29 2.92 26.29 28.04
CA CYS A 29 3.78 27.02 28.97
C CYS A 29 5.22 27.03 28.43
N LEU A 30 5.71 28.25 28.16
CA LEU A 30 7.10 28.59 27.90
C LEU A 30 7.90 28.53 29.21
N ALA A 31 9.16 28.07 29.13
CA ALA A 31 10.21 28.52 30.03
C ALA A 31 11.57 28.44 29.32
N GLN A 32 12.16 29.61 29.11
CA GLN A 32 13.57 29.81 28.76
C GLN A 32 14.42 29.67 30.03
N GLY A 33 15.59 29.04 29.90
CA GLY A 33 16.59 28.98 30.96
C GLY A 33 17.98 28.87 30.36
N THR A 34 18.68 30.00 30.36
CA THR A 34 20.09 30.17 29.97
C THR A 34 21.03 29.63 31.04
N ALA A 35 22.07 28.89 30.67
CA ALA A 35 23.37 28.93 31.35
C ALA A 35 24.45 28.24 30.50
N LYS A 36 25.52 28.99 30.24
CA LYS A 36 26.78 28.52 29.69
C LYS A 36 27.49 27.68 30.73
N ASP A 37 28.07 26.55 30.32
CA ASP A 37 29.35 26.10 30.87
C ASP A 37 30.09 25.22 29.86
N LYS A 38 31.37 25.54 29.67
CA LYS A 38 32.37 24.81 28.87
C LYS A 38 33.15 23.93 29.86
N PRO A 39 33.48 22.68 29.50
CA PRO A 39 34.88 22.31 29.67
C PRO A 39 35.44 21.39 28.56
N THR A 40 36.70 21.70 28.23
CA THR A 40 37.84 20.84 27.88
C THR A 40 37.77 19.78 26.77
N ALA A 41 38.91 19.68 26.10
CA ALA A 41 39.15 18.96 24.87
C ALA A 41 39.57 17.49 25.08
N LYS A 42 39.13 16.66 24.12
CA LYS A 42 39.79 15.48 23.53
C LYS A 42 40.08 14.27 24.43
N THR A 43 39.24 13.25 24.28
CA THR A 43 39.69 11.86 24.15
C THR A 43 38.89 11.20 23.03
N LYS A 44 39.57 10.67 22.01
CA LYS A 44 39.01 10.04 20.82
C LYS A 44 38.53 8.63 21.20
N PRO A 45 37.24 8.29 21.12
CA PRO A 45 36.81 6.90 21.23
C PRO A 45 37.01 6.21 19.88
N THR A 46 37.85 5.18 19.87
CA THR A 46 37.92 4.17 18.81
C THR A 46 36.50 3.65 18.53
N PRO A 47 36.04 3.55 17.26
CA PRO A 47 34.75 2.95 17.00
C PRO A 47 34.89 1.44 17.22
N ARG A 48 34.52 1.02 18.43
CA ARG A 48 34.19 -0.38 18.74
C ARG A 48 33.07 -0.73 17.78
N GLY A 49 33.36 -1.61 16.81
CA GLY A 49 32.37 -2.09 15.85
C GLY A 49 31.11 -2.43 16.60
N LYS A 50 30.03 -1.69 16.32
CA LYS A 50 28.69 -2.13 16.68
C LYS A 50 28.52 -3.45 15.94
N ALA A 51 28.64 -4.56 16.67
CA ALA A 51 27.88 -5.74 16.33
C ALA A 51 26.47 -5.23 16.07
N ALA A 52 26.00 -5.38 14.84
CA ALA A 52 24.65 -5.02 14.47
C ALA A 52 23.74 -5.76 15.44
N ALA A 53 23.15 -5.02 16.37
CA ALA A 53 22.09 -5.56 17.19
C ALA A 53 21.02 -6.00 16.20
N GLU A 54 20.79 -7.32 16.11
CA GLU A 54 19.68 -7.87 15.35
C GLU A 54 18.42 -7.11 15.77
N ALA A 55 17.90 -6.31 14.84
CA ALA A 55 16.75 -5.48 15.09
C ALA A 55 15.57 -6.41 15.34
N ILE A 56 14.94 -6.28 16.51
CA ILE A 56 13.70 -7.00 16.84
C ILE A 56 12.71 -6.79 15.68
N PRO A 57 12.11 -7.87 15.13
CA PRO A 57 11.18 -7.76 14.02
C PRO A 57 9.88 -7.16 14.57
N GLY A 58 9.52 -6.02 14.03
CA GLY A 58 8.24 -5.37 14.27
C GLY A 58 7.83 -4.67 12.99
N ILE A 59 6.52 -4.54 12.78
CA ILE A 59 5.98 -3.82 11.62
C ILE A 59 6.49 -2.38 11.65
N ARG A 60 6.98 -1.91 10.51
CA ARG A 60 7.49 -0.55 10.31
C ARG A 60 7.01 0.01 8.98
N ASP A 61 7.05 1.33 8.93
CA ASP A 61 6.67 2.10 7.76
C ASP A 61 7.91 2.59 7.01
N TYR A 62 7.92 2.38 5.71
CA TYR A 62 8.91 2.88 4.79
C TYR A 62 8.21 3.61 3.64
N THR A 63 8.81 4.69 3.16
CA THR A 63 8.19 5.53 2.13
C THR A 63 9.12 5.76 0.97
N SER A 64 8.55 5.81 -0.22
CA SER A 64 9.18 6.34 -1.43
C SER A 64 8.29 7.40 -2.07
N LYS A 65 8.57 7.81 -3.31
CA LYS A 65 7.78 8.84 -4.00
C LYS A 65 6.33 8.42 -4.20
N ASN A 66 6.12 7.16 -4.59
CA ASN A 66 4.83 6.63 -4.98
C ASN A 66 4.27 5.58 -4.02
N PHE A 67 5.02 5.14 -3.02
CA PHE A 67 4.63 4.04 -2.15
C PHE A 67 4.77 4.38 -0.67
N LEU A 68 3.80 3.89 0.12
CA LEU A 68 3.87 3.75 1.57
C LEU A 68 3.85 2.25 1.86
N LEU A 69 4.92 1.73 2.46
CA LEU A 69 5.13 0.31 2.73
C LEU A 69 5.08 0.04 4.23
N HIS A 70 4.06 -0.69 4.67
CA HIS A 70 3.88 -1.23 6.01
C HIS A 70 4.33 -2.69 6.03
N THR A 71 5.41 -3.01 6.74
CA THR A 71 6.02 -4.35 6.63
C THR A 71 6.84 -4.76 7.85
N ASP A 72 6.93 -6.07 8.08
CA ASP A 72 7.84 -6.72 9.03
C ASP A 72 9.16 -7.20 8.37
N LEU A 73 9.43 -6.75 7.13
CA LEU A 73 10.73 -6.91 6.47
C LEU A 73 11.87 -6.22 7.24
N SER A 74 13.11 -6.67 7.00
CA SER A 74 14.29 -5.93 7.45
C SER A 74 14.36 -4.56 6.77
N PRO A 75 15.00 -3.54 7.36
CA PRO A 75 15.18 -2.24 6.71
C PRO A 75 15.84 -2.33 5.32
N GLU A 76 16.78 -3.27 5.17
CA GLU A 76 17.48 -3.53 3.92
C GLU A 76 16.53 -4.12 2.86
N ASP A 77 15.77 -5.15 3.22
CA ASP A 77 14.78 -5.78 2.33
C ASP A 77 13.67 -4.79 1.93
N ALA A 78 13.17 -3.99 2.89
CA ALA A 78 12.13 -2.99 2.62
C ALA A 78 12.61 -1.92 1.63
N LYS A 79 13.86 -1.48 1.75
CA LYS A 79 14.47 -0.51 0.82
C LYS A 79 14.69 -1.11 -0.57
N GLU A 80 15.10 -2.37 -0.65
CA GLU A 80 15.23 -3.09 -1.92
C GLU A 80 13.87 -3.23 -2.62
N LEU A 81 12.83 -3.61 -1.87
CA LEU A 81 11.47 -3.73 -2.37
C LEU A 81 10.94 -2.39 -2.89
N LEU A 82 11.08 -1.30 -2.13
CA LEU A 82 10.69 0.04 -2.58
C LEU A 82 11.41 0.45 -3.87
N THR A 83 12.69 0.09 -4.02
CA THR A 83 13.45 0.38 -5.24
C THR A 83 12.83 -0.33 -6.45
N ARG A 84 12.52 -1.62 -6.31
CA ARG A 84 11.86 -2.41 -7.37
C ARG A 84 10.48 -1.87 -7.73
N LEU A 85 9.68 -1.52 -6.72
CA LEU A 85 8.34 -0.96 -6.91
C LEU A 85 8.41 0.36 -7.70
N GLU A 86 9.35 1.24 -7.37
CA GLU A 86 9.55 2.49 -8.12
C GLU A 86 10.04 2.24 -9.55
N THR A 87 10.96 1.29 -9.76
CA THR A 87 11.41 0.89 -11.11
C THR A 87 10.27 0.35 -11.95
N MET A 88 9.48 -0.59 -11.41
CA MET A 88 8.29 -1.12 -12.06
C MET A 88 7.30 0.00 -12.38
N LEU A 89 6.99 0.86 -11.41
CA LEU A 89 5.99 1.90 -11.58
C LEU A 89 6.41 2.92 -12.65
N ALA A 90 7.69 3.27 -12.71
CA ALA A 90 8.24 4.10 -13.77
C ALA A 90 8.04 3.45 -15.16
N GLY A 91 8.27 2.13 -15.26
CA GLY A 91 8.00 1.35 -16.47
C GLY A 91 6.54 1.42 -16.92
N ILE A 92 5.58 1.02 -16.07
CA ILE A 92 4.15 1.00 -16.45
C ILE A 92 3.62 2.38 -16.76
N SER A 93 3.95 3.36 -15.93
CA SER A 93 3.41 4.70 -16.10
C SER A 93 3.92 5.34 -17.39
N SER A 94 5.14 5.03 -17.80
CA SER A 94 5.68 5.38 -19.10
C SER A 94 4.94 4.66 -20.23
N TYR A 95 4.75 3.35 -20.12
CA TYR A 95 4.02 2.54 -21.10
C TYR A 95 2.61 3.08 -21.37
N PHE A 96 1.86 3.43 -20.32
CA PHE A 96 0.51 4.00 -20.46
C PHE A 96 0.48 5.51 -20.73
N GLY A 97 1.63 6.20 -20.67
CA GLY A 97 1.69 7.66 -20.76
C GLY A 97 0.92 8.37 -19.65
N LYS A 98 0.73 7.72 -18.49
CA LYS A 98 -0.04 8.25 -17.36
C LYS A 98 0.71 8.08 -16.04
N PRO A 99 1.18 9.18 -15.41
CA PRO A 99 1.85 9.08 -14.12
C PRO A 99 0.88 8.58 -13.04
N ASN A 100 1.44 7.96 -12.02
CA ASN A 100 0.68 7.63 -10.82
C ASN A 100 0.17 8.92 -10.16
N SER A 101 -1.11 8.94 -9.81
CA SER A 101 -1.78 10.15 -9.31
C SER A 101 -1.73 10.31 -7.80
N GLN A 102 -1.38 9.26 -7.07
CA GLN A 102 -1.44 9.23 -5.60
C GLN A 102 -0.57 8.10 -5.02
N VAL A 103 -0.16 8.24 -3.77
CA VAL A 103 0.63 7.20 -3.08
C VAL A 103 -0.17 5.89 -2.99
N ILE A 104 0.49 4.79 -3.35
CA ILE A 104 -0.02 3.43 -3.20
C ILE A 104 0.35 2.92 -1.81
N GLU A 105 -0.66 2.57 -1.02
CA GLU A 105 -0.49 1.99 0.30
C GLU A 105 -0.30 0.47 0.16
N MET A 106 0.75 -0.07 0.78
CA MET A 106 1.13 -1.47 0.67
C MET A 106 1.41 -2.08 2.04
N ASN A 107 0.67 -3.12 2.39
CA ASN A 107 0.91 -3.96 3.56
C ASN A 107 1.59 -5.25 3.08
N VAL A 108 2.90 -5.34 3.29
CA VAL A 108 3.71 -6.47 2.80
C VAL A 108 4.13 -7.34 3.98
N VAL A 109 3.65 -8.57 4.00
CA VAL A 109 3.77 -9.51 5.12
C VAL A 109 4.87 -10.52 4.83
N LYS A 110 5.95 -10.52 5.62
CA LYS A 110 6.99 -11.56 5.59
C LYS A 110 6.59 -12.74 6.45
N ASN A 111 6.17 -12.46 7.68
CA ASN A 111 5.68 -13.46 8.62
C ASN A 111 4.42 -12.93 9.32
N GLN A 112 3.29 -13.62 9.10
CA GLN A 112 2.00 -13.27 9.68
C GLN A 112 2.02 -13.23 11.21
N ASP A 113 2.84 -14.05 11.87
CA ASP A 113 2.95 -14.08 13.33
C ASP A 113 3.54 -12.79 13.93
N ASN A 114 4.24 -11.99 13.11
CA ASN A 114 4.75 -10.69 13.52
C ASN A 114 3.65 -9.60 13.54
N TRP A 115 2.49 -9.90 12.95
CA TRP A 115 1.40 -8.95 12.82
C TRP A 115 0.40 -9.08 13.97
N PRO A 116 -0.02 -7.97 14.61
CA PRO A 116 -1.01 -8.04 15.68
C PRO A 116 -2.31 -8.72 15.24
N PRO A 117 -2.95 -9.54 16.09
CA PRO A 117 -4.23 -10.13 15.78
C PRO A 117 -5.26 -9.08 15.33
N GLY A 118 -5.94 -9.33 14.21
CA GLY A 118 -6.93 -8.41 13.63
C GLY A 118 -6.36 -7.20 12.90
N SER A 119 -5.03 -7.07 12.76
CA SER A 119 -4.41 -6.00 11.97
C SER A 119 -4.45 -6.26 10.45
N ILE A 120 -4.46 -7.53 10.04
CA ILE A 120 -4.63 -7.92 8.64
C ILE A 120 -6.09 -7.69 8.25
N HIS A 121 -6.31 -7.02 7.12
CA HIS A 121 -7.66 -6.77 6.62
C HIS A 121 -8.41 -8.09 6.40
N PRO A 122 -9.69 -8.22 6.80
CA PRO A 122 -10.45 -9.47 6.67
C PRO A 122 -10.41 -10.08 5.26
N ASP A 123 -10.60 -9.26 4.23
CA ASP A 123 -10.56 -9.71 2.83
C ASP A 123 -9.16 -10.13 2.33
N ALA A 124 -8.11 -9.84 3.10
CA ALA A 124 -6.73 -10.19 2.75
C ALA A 124 -6.23 -11.46 3.47
N ILE A 125 -6.93 -11.94 4.50
CA ILE A 125 -6.49 -13.08 5.31
C ILE A 125 -6.25 -14.31 4.44
N GLU A 126 -7.23 -14.68 3.61
CA GLU A 126 -7.15 -15.87 2.76
C GLU A 126 -5.96 -15.78 1.77
N SER A 127 -5.76 -14.63 1.13
CA SER A 127 -4.63 -14.41 0.21
C SER A 127 -3.29 -14.53 0.94
N ILE A 128 -3.15 -13.91 2.11
CA ILE A 128 -1.90 -13.95 2.88
C ILE A 128 -1.60 -15.37 3.37
N GLU A 129 -2.60 -16.09 3.89
CA GLU A 129 -2.46 -17.50 4.31
C GLU A 129 -2.11 -18.42 3.12
N GLY A 130 -2.69 -18.15 1.95
CA GLY A 130 -2.38 -18.82 0.68
C GLY A 130 -1.04 -18.45 0.07
N LYS A 131 -0.27 -17.58 0.72
CA LYS A 131 1.01 -17.02 0.26
C LYS A 131 0.92 -16.19 -1.03
N ALA A 132 -0.17 -15.45 -1.21
CA ALA A 132 -0.47 -14.64 -2.37
C ALA A 132 -0.66 -13.15 -1.99
N GLY A 133 -1.31 -12.38 -2.87
CA GLY A 133 -1.64 -10.99 -2.66
C GLY A 133 -3.11 -10.69 -2.99
N ILE A 134 -3.53 -9.48 -2.65
CA ILE A 134 -4.78 -8.88 -3.08
C ILE A 134 -4.68 -7.35 -3.09
N THR A 135 -5.27 -6.76 -4.12
CA THR A 135 -5.46 -5.31 -4.21
C THR A 135 -6.90 -4.95 -3.90
N LEU A 136 -7.09 -4.24 -2.79
CA LEU A 136 -8.40 -3.72 -2.38
C LEU A 136 -8.57 -2.31 -2.90
N SER A 137 -9.62 -2.09 -3.69
CA SER A 137 -9.81 -0.85 -4.43
C SER A 137 -11.21 -0.27 -4.25
N VAL A 138 -11.28 1.05 -4.12
CA VAL A 138 -12.53 1.81 -4.02
C VAL A 138 -12.53 2.97 -5.00
N THR A 139 -13.66 3.16 -5.69
CA THR A 139 -13.87 4.29 -6.59
C THR A 139 -14.90 5.23 -5.99
N ILE A 140 -14.52 6.50 -5.88
CA ILE A 140 -15.36 7.57 -5.35
C ILE A 140 -15.85 8.37 -6.56
N GLY A 141 -17.16 8.54 -6.68
CA GLY A 141 -17.77 9.31 -7.75
C GLY A 141 -18.88 10.23 -7.26
N GLN A 142 -19.08 11.33 -7.99
CA GLN A 142 -20.20 12.24 -7.79
C GLN A 142 -21.27 11.98 -8.83
N ARG A 143 -22.53 11.86 -8.38
CA ARG A 143 -23.68 11.68 -9.25
C ARG A 143 -24.29 13.04 -9.58
N ASN A 144 -24.48 13.34 -10.87
CA ASN A 144 -25.15 14.57 -11.29
C ASN A 144 -26.69 14.42 -11.24
N GLY A 145 -27.41 15.54 -11.46
CA GLY A 145 -28.88 15.56 -11.47
C GLY A 145 -29.54 14.73 -12.58
N LEU A 146 -28.77 14.26 -13.57
CA LEU A 146 -29.22 13.34 -14.63
C LEU A 146 -28.94 11.87 -14.28
N GLY A 147 -28.45 11.60 -13.06
CA GLY A 147 -28.16 10.27 -12.59
C GLY A 147 -26.85 9.67 -13.12
N GLN A 148 -26.02 10.44 -13.82
CA GLN A 148 -24.70 9.99 -14.30
C GLN A 148 -23.65 10.13 -13.19
N THR A 149 -22.82 9.12 -13.02
CA THR A 149 -21.71 9.14 -12.06
C THR A 149 -20.42 9.55 -12.75
N ARG A 150 -19.78 10.61 -12.26
CA ARG A 150 -18.42 11.00 -12.62
C ARG A 150 -17.46 10.51 -11.54
N ILE A 151 -16.47 9.72 -11.91
CA ILE A 151 -15.40 9.31 -10.99
C ILE A 151 -14.58 10.55 -10.62
N THR A 152 -14.40 10.76 -9.33
CA THR A 152 -13.65 11.90 -8.75
C THR A 152 -12.36 11.47 -8.06
N ALA A 153 -12.30 10.24 -7.56
CA ALA A 153 -11.08 9.64 -7.00
C ALA A 153 -11.16 8.12 -7.04
N ALA A 154 -10.01 7.46 -6.97
CA ALA A 154 -9.92 6.02 -6.82
C ALA A 154 -8.78 5.72 -5.85
N LYS A 155 -9.00 4.94 -4.80
CA LYS A 155 -7.96 4.55 -3.82
C LYS A 155 -7.76 3.04 -3.88
N SER A 156 -6.51 2.62 -3.72
CA SER A 156 -6.14 1.21 -3.58
C SER A 156 -5.24 1.00 -2.37
N ILE A 157 -5.42 -0.14 -1.71
CA ILE A 157 -4.54 -0.64 -0.65
C ILE A 157 -4.16 -2.06 -1.05
N VAL A 158 -2.86 -2.33 -1.09
CA VAL A 158 -2.32 -3.65 -1.40
C VAL A 158 -2.06 -4.42 -0.12
N TRP A 159 -2.39 -5.70 -0.12
CA TRP A 159 -1.90 -6.70 0.81
C TRP A 159 -1.16 -7.76 0.03
N ALA A 160 0.07 -8.10 0.41
CA ALA A 160 0.87 -9.07 -0.33
C ALA A 160 1.84 -9.80 0.59
N MET A 161 2.13 -11.06 0.27
CA MET A 161 3.30 -11.72 0.83
C MET A 161 4.61 -11.09 0.35
N ALA A 162 5.61 -11.08 1.22
CA ALA A 162 6.96 -10.59 0.95
C ALA A 162 7.79 -11.60 0.14
N ASP A 163 7.28 -12.01 -1.02
CA ASP A 163 8.02 -12.79 -2.00
C ASP A 163 8.54 -11.90 -3.14
N ARG A 164 9.21 -12.52 -4.12
CA ARG A 164 9.95 -11.81 -5.16
C ARG A 164 9.08 -11.35 -6.35
N GLY A 165 7.76 -11.43 -6.31
CA GLY A 165 6.89 -11.00 -7.43
C GLY A 165 5.54 -10.43 -7.01
N THR A 166 4.92 -11.02 -5.98
CA THR A 166 3.56 -10.70 -5.55
C THR A 166 3.36 -9.21 -5.22
N PRO A 167 4.26 -8.52 -4.49
CA PRO A 167 4.08 -7.09 -4.22
C PRO A 167 4.04 -6.22 -5.49
N GLN A 168 4.85 -6.54 -6.50
CA GLN A 168 4.83 -5.78 -7.76
C GLN A 168 3.58 -6.10 -8.59
N HIS A 169 3.19 -7.37 -8.65
CA HIS A 169 1.95 -7.80 -9.32
C HIS A 169 0.76 -6.98 -8.79
N GLU A 170 0.58 -6.97 -7.47
CA GLU A 170 -0.52 -6.20 -6.84
C GLU A 170 -0.35 -4.69 -7.01
N ALA A 171 0.88 -4.17 -6.96
CA ALA A 171 1.13 -2.76 -7.20
C ALA A 171 0.72 -2.30 -8.61
N VAL A 172 0.80 -3.18 -9.63
CA VAL A 172 0.27 -2.90 -10.97
C VAL A 172 -1.25 -2.75 -10.94
N HIS A 173 -1.97 -3.65 -10.28
CA HIS A 173 -3.42 -3.53 -10.14
C HIS A 173 -3.81 -2.23 -9.43
N ALA A 174 -3.10 -1.90 -8.34
CA ALA A 174 -3.32 -0.68 -7.59
C ALA A 174 -3.06 0.57 -8.44
N TYR A 175 -1.97 0.60 -9.21
CA TYR A 175 -1.68 1.68 -10.14
C TYR A 175 -2.79 1.83 -11.19
N CYS A 176 -3.17 0.74 -11.87
CA CYS A 176 -4.20 0.78 -12.90
C CYS A 176 -5.53 1.30 -12.34
N HIS A 177 -5.93 0.82 -11.16
CA HIS A 177 -7.16 1.29 -10.53
C HIS A 177 -7.11 2.78 -10.18
N GLN A 178 -6.02 3.27 -9.60
CA GLN A 178 -5.88 4.69 -9.23
C GLN A 178 -5.77 5.59 -10.47
N ALA A 179 -5.05 5.14 -11.50
CA ALA A 179 -4.88 5.89 -12.73
C ALA A 179 -6.17 5.92 -13.57
N PHE A 180 -6.94 4.83 -13.64
CA PHE A 180 -8.05 4.69 -14.59
C PHE A 180 -9.43 4.55 -13.95
N GLY A 181 -9.52 4.53 -12.62
CA GLY A 181 -10.77 4.31 -11.85
C GLY A 181 -11.28 2.87 -11.87
N ARG A 182 -10.50 1.96 -12.47
CA ARG A 182 -10.74 0.51 -12.60
C ARG A 182 -9.44 -0.18 -13.03
N THR A 183 -9.29 -1.46 -12.73
CA THR A 183 -8.07 -2.22 -13.09
C THR A 183 -7.99 -2.51 -14.59
N GLY A 184 -9.13 -2.77 -15.24
CA GLY A 184 -9.22 -3.11 -16.66
C GLY A 184 -9.90 -4.46 -16.90
N PRO A 185 -9.96 -4.96 -18.15
CA PRO A 185 -10.40 -6.32 -18.44
C PRO A 185 -9.44 -7.32 -17.81
N THR A 186 -9.96 -8.38 -17.19
CA THR A 186 -9.18 -9.35 -16.41
C THR A 186 -7.95 -9.86 -17.15
N TRP A 187 -8.11 -10.42 -18.37
CA TRP A 187 -6.99 -10.97 -19.13
C TRP A 187 -5.80 -10.01 -19.30
N TYR A 188 -6.10 -8.72 -19.51
CA TYR A 188 -5.10 -7.70 -19.75
C TYR A 188 -4.51 -7.21 -18.43
N ALA A 189 -5.35 -7.02 -17.41
CA ALA A 189 -4.92 -6.59 -16.08
C ALA A 189 -3.94 -7.58 -15.46
N GLU A 190 -4.29 -8.88 -15.46
CA GLU A 190 -3.42 -9.96 -14.97
C GLU A 190 -2.13 -10.03 -15.78
N GLY A 191 -2.20 -10.05 -17.12
CA GLY A 191 -1.02 -10.12 -17.97
C GLY A 191 -0.06 -8.94 -17.78
N MET A 192 -0.58 -7.74 -17.56
CA MET A 192 0.24 -6.57 -17.23
C MET A 192 0.86 -6.63 -15.83
N ALA A 193 0.14 -7.19 -14.86
CA ALA A 193 0.67 -7.39 -13.51
C ALA A 193 1.79 -8.43 -13.48
N GLU A 194 1.62 -9.54 -14.21
CA GLU A 194 2.64 -10.56 -14.43
C GLU A 194 3.88 -10.02 -15.16
N LEU A 195 3.71 -9.11 -16.12
CA LEU A 195 4.84 -8.45 -16.77
C LEU A 195 5.56 -7.49 -15.82
N GLY A 196 4.81 -6.78 -14.98
CA GLY A 196 5.33 -5.74 -14.10
C GLY A 196 6.41 -6.23 -13.14
N GLN A 197 6.28 -7.44 -12.59
CA GLN A 197 7.29 -8.02 -11.70
C GLN A 197 8.68 -8.21 -12.35
N TYR A 198 8.75 -8.27 -13.70
CA TYR A 198 9.98 -8.49 -14.44
C TYR A 198 10.61 -7.21 -15.01
N TRP A 199 10.00 -6.04 -14.80
CA TRP A 199 10.56 -4.80 -15.33
C TRP A 199 11.91 -4.46 -14.69
N ARG A 200 12.82 -3.97 -15.53
CA ARG A 200 14.12 -3.46 -15.11
C ARG A 200 14.31 -2.05 -15.67
N ASP A 201 15.11 -1.23 -14.97
CA ASP A 201 15.36 0.13 -15.41
C ASP A 201 16.01 0.14 -16.80
N LYS A 202 15.42 0.91 -17.73
CA LYS A 202 15.89 1.10 -19.12
C LYS A 202 16.04 -0.18 -19.94
N ASP A 203 15.38 -1.25 -19.52
CA ASP A 203 15.37 -2.52 -20.23
C ASP A 203 13.95 -2.85 -20.67
N PHE A 204 13.78 -2.98 -21.99
CA PHE A 204 12.49 -3.28 -22.61
C PHE A 204 12.30 -4.77 -22.90
N SER A 205 13.26 -5.62 -22.52
CA SER A 205 13.14 -7.07 -22.67
C SER A 205 12.33 -7.68 -21.52
N VAL A 206 11.68 -8.82 -21.79
CA VAL A 206 10.95 -9.59 -20.79
C VAL A 206 11.91 -10.61 -20.16
N HIS A 207 12.23 -10.42 -18.88
CA HIS A 207 13.11 -11.33 -18.13
C HIS A 207 12.29 -12.40 -17.41
N ILE A 208 11.75 -13.36 -18.15
CA ILE A 208 11.12 -14.54 -17.56
C ILE A 208 12.17 -15.45 -16.88
N HIS A 209 11.76 -16.16 -15.84
CA HIS A 209 12.63 -17.17 -15.22
C HIS A 209 12.90 -18.35 -16.18
N ASP A 210 14.10 -18.93 -16.11
CA ASP A 210 14.54 -20.01 -17.00
C ASP A 210 13.61 -21.25 -17.02
N GLY A 211 12.77 -21.44 -16.00
CA GLY A 211 11.82 -22.54 -15.89
C GLY A 211 10.44 -22.31 -16.53
N VAL A 212 10.24 -21.18 -17.24
CA VAL A 212 8.94 -20.80 -17.84
C VAL A 212 8.91 -20.99 -19.37
N LEU A 213 9.92 -21.65 -19.93
CA LEU A 213 10.04 -21.97 -21.37
C LEU A 213 9.74 -23.44 -21.69
#